data_AF-A0A0W0YUZ0-F1
#
_entry.id   AF-A0A0W0YUZ0-F1
#
_cell.length_a   1.000
_cell.length_b   1.000
_cell.length_c   1.000
_cell.angle_alpha   90.00
_cell.angle_beta   90.00
_cell.angle_gamma   90.00
#
_symmetry.space_group_name_H-M   'P 1'
#
loop_
_entity.id
_entity.type
_entity.pdbx_description
1 polymer ?
#
loop_
_entity_poly.entity_id
_entity_poly.type
_entity_poly.pdbx_seq_one_letter_code
_entity_poly.pdbx_strand_id
1 'polypeptide(L)'
;MSIIIIYTDFDGTITEKPGGNTVLTEFYQSLLQGYKKGVRQDYKNTPMKELSEVQSIFETKFGKYNENFNYKQKDIDFLMSPNAVKFFHEILINHEIAVNIVTKNRIGYIKAIFKYQGFSDKEINKLIIFDSGRKFADVDFQLDRQKNKANRIYILDDSEADYIEMLRAVKNHGYNEKEIRGYKKNPGQFEWLQYLRDIKEITPCFVNHEKTVGMGDVTDHFLPINKPNLSSDYYILKMMTIWAAIGFTAGLGIGFNLAETGILSSFNGSRFGALAVGALIAVGCGVLSSVIGFDIAKGIDSKSDENKIKSFIVRGDSYELMREPERALKRNIHNASSVDGLPVSDKNNVVRHQDKTELLSKTCT
;
A
#
# COMPACT_ATOMS: atom_id res chain seq x y z
N MET A 1 -16.95 -11.44 2.79
CA MET A 1 -16.28 -12.66 3.30
C MET A 1 -15.73 -13.40 2.09
N SER A 2 -14.50 -13.91 2.13
CA SER A 2 -13.92 -14.62 0.98
C SER A 2 -14.03 -16.12 1.20
N ILE A 3 -14.73 -16.80 0.30
CA ILE A 3 -14.90 -18.25 0.29
C ILE A 3 -13.66 -18.92 -0.31
N ILE A 4 -13.02 -18.25 -1.27
CA ILE A 4 -11.82 -18.73 -1.97
C ILE A 4 -10.71 -17.70 -1.80
N ILE A 5 -9.51 -18.19 -1.50
CA ILE A 5 -8.28 -17.40 -1.48
C ILE A 5 -7.33 -17.96 -2.53
N ILE A 6 -6.74 -17.08 -3.32
CA ILE A 6 -5.73 -17.43 -4.30
C ILE A 6 -4.43 -16.76 -3.87
N TYR A 7 -3.39 -17.57 -3.66
CA TYR A 7 -2.01 -17.13 -3.55
C TYR A 7 -1.29 -17.50 -4.84
N THR A 8 -0.67 -16.52 -5.48
CA THR A 8 0.03 -16.73 -6.74
C THR A 8 1.32 -15.94 -6.77
N ASP A 9 2.40 -16.52 -7.28
CA ASP A 9 3.54 -15.73 -7.74
C ASP A 9 3.16 -14.87 -8.95
N PHE A 10 4.01 -13.89 -9.26
CA PHE A 10 3.86 -13.06 -10.43
C PHE A 10 4.75 -13.50 -11.61
N ASP A 11 6.06 -13.55 -11.42
CA ASP A 11 7.03 -13.67 -12.52
C ASP A 11 7.36 -15.13 -12.82
N GLY A 12 6.83 -15.65 -13.92
CA GLY A 12 6.95 -17.06 -14.28
C GLY A 12 5.69 -17.85 -13.95
N THR A 13 4.78 -17.25 -13.17
CA THR A 13 3.45 -17.78 -12.90
C THR A 13 2.37 -17.01 -13.66
N ILE A 14 2.08 -15.76 -13.25
CA ILE A 14 1.09 -14.89 -13.92
C ILE A 14 1.61 -14.45 -15.29
N THR A 15 2.87 -13.98 -15.33
CA THR A 15 3.63 -13.79 -16.57
C THR A 15 4.37 -15.08 -16.90
N GLU A 16 4.82 -15.22 -18.14
CA GLU A 16 5.60 -16.40 -18.55
C GLU A 16 7.12 -16.20 -18.35
N LYS A 17 7.55 -15.00 -17.94
CA LYS A 17 8.95 -14.65 -17.71
C LYS A 17 9.35 -14.96 -16.26
N PRO A 18 10.27 -15.91 -16.01
CA PRO A 18 10.75 -16.18 -14.66
C PRO A 18 11.38 -14.93 -14.02
N GLY A 19 11.14 -14.69 -12.73
CA GLY A 19 11.53 -13.44 -12.06
C GLY A 19 13.03 -13.14 -11.99
N GLY A 20 13.89 -14.16 -11.94
CA GLY A 20 15.32 -14.04 -11.64
C GLY A 20 16.05 -12.89 -12.34
N ASN A 21 16.39 -13.07 -13.62
CA ASN A 21 17.11 -12.04 -14.38
C ASN A 21 16.19 -10.97 -14.98
N THR A 22 14.88 -11.12 -14.88
CA THR A 22 13.88 -10.23 -15.51
C THR A 22 14.02 -8.79 -15.05
N VAL A 23 14.22 -8.60 -13.75
CA VAL A 23 14.41 -7.27 -13.14
C VAL A 23 15.71 -6.59 -13.61
N LEU A 24 16.67 -7.35 -14.16
CA LEU A 24 17.95 -6.85 -14.68
C LEU A 24 17.94 -6.62 -16.20
N THR A 25 16.84 -6.94 -16.88
CA THR A 25 16.73 -6.76 -18.32
C THR A 25 16.66 -5.29 -18.71
N GLU A 26 17.10 -4.97 -19.94
CA GLU A 26 17.06 -3.60 -20.45
C GLU A 26 15.64 -3.02 -20.43
N PHE A 27 14.64 -3.83 -20.79
CA PHE A 27 13.24 -3.42 -20.75
C PHE A 27 12.78 -3.08 -19.33
N TYR A 28 12.98 -3.97 -18.36
CA TYR A 28 12.56 -3.69 -16.97
C TYR A 28 13.28 -2.45 -16.41
N GLN A 29 14.58 -2.35 -16.64
CA GLN A 29 15.38 -1.21 -16.18
C GLN A 29 14.92 0.10 -16.82
N SER A 30 14.43 0.06 -18.07
CA SER A 30 13.85 1.23 -18.74
C SER A 30 12.61 1.79 -18.04
N LEU A 31 11.95 1.02 -17.16
CA LEU A 31 10.81 1.48 -16.38
C LEU A 31 11.20 2.31 -15.15
N LEU A 32 12.50 2.34 -14.81
CA LEU A 32 13.02 3.02 -13.63
C LEU A 32 13.37 4.49 -13.92
N GLN A 33 13.23 5.35 -12.91
CA GLN A 33 13.64 6.74 -13.02
C GLN A 33 15.16 6.86 -13.20
N GLY A 34 15.58 7.80 -14.04
CA GLY A 34 17.00 8.04 -14.31
C GLY A 34 17.71 6.94 -15.12
N TYR A 35 16.95 6.03 -15.74
CA TYR A 35 17.50 4.96 -16.58
C TYR A 35 18.49 5.46 -17.63
N LYS A 36 19.64 4.79 -17.69
CA LYS A 36 20.67 4.97 -18.70
C LYS A 36 21.04 3.62 -19.30
N LYS A 37 21.09 3.54 -20.62
CA LYS A 37 21.43 2.31 -21.33
C LYS A 37 22.79 1.78 -20.88
N GLY A 38 22.86 0.48 -20.58
CA GLY A 38 24.06 -0.20 -20.12
C GLY A 38 24.38 -0.02 -18.62
N VAL A 39 23.64 0.83 -17.89
CA VAL A 39 23.82 1.02 -16.44
C VAL A 39 22.75 0.22 -15.69
N ARG A 40 23.18 -0.71 -14.84
CA ARG A 40 22.27 -1.47 -13.96
C ARG A 40 21.91 -0.63 -12.74
N GLN A 41 20.62 -0.46 -12.49
CA GLN A 41 20.10 0.19 -11.30
C GLN A 41 19.53 -0.86 -10.34
N ASP A 42 19.58 -0.53 -9.06
CA ASP A 42 18.89 -1.30 -8.03
C ASP A 42 17.38 -1.14 -8.21
N TYR A 43 16.73 -2.19 -8.71
CA TYR A 43 15.32 -2.15 -9.04
C TYR A 43 14.39 -2.03 -7.81
N LYS A 44 14.86 -2.43 -6.61
CA LYS A 44 14.09 -2.31 -5.37
C LYS A 44 14.15 -0.90 -4.83
N ASN A 45 15.32 -0.28 -4.89
CA ASN A 45 15.56 1.04 -4.28
C ASN A 45 15.38 2.21 -5.25
N THR A 46 15.41 1.98 -6.57
CA THR A 46 15.15 3.03 -7.56
C THR A 46 13.64 3.19 -7.77
N PRO A 47 13.07 4.41 -7.71
CA PRO A 47 11.66 4.63 -8.04
C PRO A 47 11.32 4.23 -9.48
N MET A 48 10.09 3.74 -9.70
CA MET A 48 9.56 3.61 -11.06
C MET A 48 9.21 4.98 -11.63
N LYS A 49 9.24 5.09 -12.95
CA LYS A 49 8.63 6.21 -13.68
C LYS A 49 7.14 6.31 -13.36
N GLU A 50 6.57 7.47 -13.66
CA GLU A 50 5.13 7.70 -13.52
C GLU A 50 4.33 6.74 -14.39
N LEU A 51 3.11 6.39 -13.96
CA LEU A 51 2.33 5.34 -14.60
C LEU A 51 2.08 5.61 -16.10
N SER A 52 1.81 6.85 -16.49
CA SER A 52 1.59 7.23 -17.90
C SER A 52 2.83 7.00 -18.77
N GLU A 53 4.02 7.31 -18.24
CA GLU A 53 5.29 7.09 -18.92
C GLU A 53 5.58 5.58 -19.02
N VAL A 54 5.33 4.83 -17.94
CA VAL A 54 5.44 3.37 -17.93
C VAL A 54 4.52 2.75 -19.01
N GLN A 55 3.24 3.14 -19.07
CA GLN A 55 2.32 2.64 -20.11
C GLN A 55 2.82 2.96 -21.52
N SER A 56 3.37 4.16 -21.75
CA SER A 56 3.94 4.55 -23.03
C SER A 56 5.15 3.68 -23.42
N ILE A 57 5.98 3.28 -22.45
CA ILE A 57 7.10 2.35 -22.66
C ILE A 57 6.59 0.94 -23.02
N PHE A 58 5.55 0.45 -22.35
CA PHE A 58 4.91 -0.82 -22.71
C PHE A 58 4.34 -0.78 -24.14
N GLU A 59 3.60 0.27 -24.50
CA GLU A 59 3.06 0.42 -25.86
C GLU A 59 4.15 0.54 -26.92
N THR A 60 5.26 1.23 -26.61
CA THR A 60 6.41 1.32 -27.52
C THR A 60 7.07 -0.06 -27.74
N LYS A 61 7.14 -0.88 -26.69
CA LYS A 61 7.80 -2.19 -26.73
C LYS A 61 6.93 -3.27 -27.38
N PHE A 62 5.65 -3.30 -27.07
CA PHE A 62 4.73 -4.40 -27.39
C PHE A 62 3.59 -4.00 -28.34
N GLY A 63 3.49 -2.72 -28.68
CA GLY A 63 2.35 -2.16 -29.40
C GLY A 63 1.15 -1.88 -28.50
N LYS A 64 0.10 -1.32 -29.08
CA LYS A 64 -1.16 -1.06 -28.37
C LYS A 64 -1.88 -2.36 -28.05
N TYR A 65 -2.24 -2.58 -26.79
CA TYR A 65 -3.05 -3.73 -26.39
C TYR A 65 -4.49 -3.58 -26.89
N ASN A 66 -5.02 -4.60 -27.57
CA ASN A 66 -6.38 -4.65 -28.12
C ASN A 66 -6.78 -6.11 -28.44
N GLU A 67 -7.99 -6.33 -28.97
CA GLU A 67 -8.52 -7.66 -29.31
C GLU A 67 -7.65 -8.45 -30.31
N ASN A 68 -6.88 -7.76 -31.16
CA ASN A 68 -6.00 -8.34 -32.17
C ASN A 68 -4.52 -8.34 -31.75
N PHE A 69 -4.25 -8.27 -30.44
CA PHE A 69 -2.89 -8.20 -29.91
C PHE A 69 -2.04 -9.42 -30.31
N ASN A 70 -0.82 -9.19 -30.79
CA ASN A 70 0.06 -10.24 -31.29
C ASN A 70 0.85 -10.90 -30.16
N TYR A 71 0.38 -12.06 -29.69
CA TYR A 71 1.06 -12.87 -28.67
C TYR A 71 2.26 -13.69 -29.18
N LYS A 72 2.70 -13.51 -30.43
CA LYS A 72 3.88 -14.19 -31.00
C LYS A 72 5.11 -13.29 -31.10
N GLN A 73 5.01 -12.05 -30.65
CA GLN A 73 6.13 -11.10 -30.71
C GLN A 73 7.23 -11.46 -29.71
N LYS A 74 8.43 -10.91 -29.94
CA LYS A 74 9.57 -11.11 -29.04
C LYS A 74 9.28 -10.50 -27.66
N ASP A 75 9.81 -11.12 -26.61
CA ASP A 75 9.69 -10.69 -25.21
C ASP A 75 8.24 -10.68 -24.70
N ILE A 76 7.33 -11.38 -25.39
CA ILE A 76 5.92 -11.51 -24.96
C ILE A 76 5.77 -12.17 -23.60
N ASP A 77 6.77 -12.95 -23.20
CA ASP A 77 6.83 -13.63 -21.91
C ASP A 77 6.81 -12.66 -20.72
N PHE A 78 7.17 -11.39 -20.91
CA PHE A 78 7.01 -10.34 -19.88
C PHE A 78 5.55 -10.02 -19.53
N LEU A 79 4.60 -10.39 -20.38
CA LEU A 79 3.18 -10.13 -20.22
C LEU A 79 2.45 -11.38 -19.72
N MET A 80 1.21 -11.18 -19.27
CA MET A 80 0.30 -12.28 -18.98
C MET A 80 -0.13 -12.98 -20.26
N SER A 81 -0.22 -14.31 -20.22
CA SER A 81 -0.80 -15.10 -21.31
C SER A 81 -2.28 -14.74 -21.53
N PRO A 82 -2.85 -14.97 -22.73
CA PRO A 82 -4.27 -14.70 -22.98
C PRO A 82 -5.20 -15.43 -21.99
N ASN A 83 -4.80 -16.64 -21.58
CA ASN A 83 -5.56 -17.46 -20.65
C ASN A 83 -5.50 -16.90 -19.22
N ALA A 84 -4.34 -16.37 -18.80
CA ALA A 84 -4.20 -15.68 -17.52
C ALA A 84 -5.03 -14.38 -17.50
N VAL A 85 -4.97 -13.57 -18.57
CA VAL A 85 -5.79 -12.35 -18.70
C VAL A 85 -7.28 -12.68 -18.52
N LYS A 86 -7.77 -13.69 -19.27
CA LYS A 86 -9.17 -14.13 -19.16
C LYS A 86 -9.52 -14.63 -17.76
N PHE A 87 -8.63 -15.40 -17.13
CA PHE A 87 -8.81 -15.87 -15.76
C PHE A 87 -8.98 -14.70 -14.79
N PHE A 88 -8.07 -13.73 -14.79
CA PHE A 88 -8.10 -12.61 -13.85
C PHE A 88 -9.31 -11.69 -14.04
N HIS A 89 -9.73 -11.38 -15.28
CA HIS A 89 -10.95 -10.62 -15.51
C HIS A 89 -12.19 -11.30 -14.88
N GLU A 90 -12.28 -12.62 -15.01
CA GLU A 90 -13.42 -13.40 -14.51
C GLU A 90 -13.41 -13.57 -12.98
N ILE A 91 -12.24 -13.71 -12.36
CA ILE A 91 -12.18 -13.88 -10.89
C ILE A 91 -12.21 -12.55 -10.16
N LEU A 92 -11.65 -11.47 -10.72
CA LEU A 92 -11.59 -10.17 -10.05
C LEU A 92 -12.95 -9.48 -10.01
N ILE A 93 -13.95 -9.90 -10.78
CA ILE A 93 -15.33 -9.40 -10.59
C ILE A 93 -16.00 -10.00 -9.35
N ASN A 94 -15.59 -11.19 -8.89
CA ASN A 94 -16.21 -11.89 -7.77
C ASN A 94 -15.72 -11.36 -6.41
N HIS A 95 -16.64 -11.03 -5.51
CA HIS A 95 -16.34 -10.51 -4.16
C HIS A 95 -16.04 -11.60 -3.12
N GLU A 96 -16.34 -12.86 -3.45
CA GLU A 96 -16.07 -14.02 -2.59
C GLU A 96 -14.69 -14.63 -2.85
N ILE A 97 -13.95 -14.10 -3.83
CA ILE A 97 -12.60 -14.54 -4.18
C ILE A 97 -11.61 -13.45 -3.78
N ALA A 98 -10.66 -13.78 -2.92
CA ALA A 98 -9.53 -12.92 -2.60
C ALA A 98 -8.30 -13.33 -3.44
N VAL A 99 -7.74 -12.39 -4.18
CA VAL A 99 -6.56 -12.62 -5.02
C VAL A 99 -5.35 -11.94 -4.38
N ASN A 100 -4.37 -12.76 -3.98
CA ASN A 100 -3.15 -12.34 -3.32
C ASN A 100 -1.95 -12.71 -4.20
N ILE A 101 -1.26 -11.70 -4.72
CA ILE A 101 -0.02 -11.88 -5.46
C ILE A 101 1.13 -11.79 -4.45
N VAL A 102 1.90 -12.87 -4.30
CA VAL A 102 3.02 -12.97 -3.36
C VAL A 102 4.31 -13.06 -4.14
N THR A 103 5.09 -11.98 -4.16
CA THR A 103 6.14 -11.78 -5.17
C THR A 103 7.41 -11.15 -4.59
N LYS A 104 8.54 -11.37 -5.28
CA LYS A 104 9.78 -10.63 -5.09
C LYS A 104 9.87 -9.40 -5.99
N ASN A 105 8.94 -9.21 -6.94
CA ASN A 105 8.88 -8.01 -7.77
C ASN A 105 8.35 -6.81 -6.98
N ARG A 106 7.87 -5.76 -7.65
CA ARG A 106 7.33 -4.56 -7.00
C ARG A 106 5.90 -4.28 -7.43
N ILE A 107 5.10 -3.76 -6.49
CA ILE A 107 3.68 -3.45 -6.72
C ILE A 107 3.43 -2.57 -7.95
N GLY A 108 4.30 -1.58 -8.20
CA GLY A 108 4.16 -0.66 -9.34
C GLY A 108 4.24 -1.36 -10.71
N TYR A 109 5.15 -2.33 -10.84
CA TYR A 109 5.34 -3.09 -12.09
C TYR A 109 4.16 -4.01 -12.36
N ILE A 110 3.70 -4.70 -11.31
CA ILE A 110 2.54 -5.59 -11.39
C ILE A 110 1.31 -4.81 -11.84
N LYS A 111 1.00 -3.70 -11.15
CA LYS A 111 -0.13 -2.84 -11.52
C LYS A 111 -0.01 -2.29 -12.94
N ALA A 112 1.20 -1.96 -13.39
CA ALA A 112 1.43 -1.48 -14.75
C ALA A 112 1.14 -2.55 -15.82
N ILE A 113 1.50 -3.83 -15.57
CA ILE A 113 1.17 -4.94 -16.48
C ILE A 113 -0.33 -5.15 -16.55
N PHE A 114 -1.02 -5.22 -15.41
CA PHE A 114 -2.48 -5.32 -15.39
C PHE A 114 -3.11 -4.13 -16.13
N LYS A 115 -2.65 -2.90 -15.88
CA LYS A 115 -3.18 -1.72 -16.57
C LYS A 115 -2.97 -1.78 -18.09
N TYR A 116 -1.79 -2.18 -18.52
CA TYR A 116 -1.45 -2.31 -19.94
C TYR A 116 -2.33 -3.35 -20.65
N GLN A 117 -2.60 -4.47 -19.98
CA GLN A 117 -3.43 -5.55 -20.53
C GLN A 117 -4.94 -5.35 -20.31
N GLY A 118 -5.38 -4.09 -20.14
CA GLY A 118 -6.79 -3.72 -20.21
C GLY A 118 -7.59 -3.84 -18.92
N PHE A 119 -6.95 -4.09 -17.76
CA PHE A 119 -7.65 -4.13 -16.49
C PHE A 119 -8.04 -2.73 -16.01
N SER A 120 -9.28 -2.60 -15.53
CA SER A 120 -9.79 -1.37 -14.93
C SER A 120 -9.14 -1.11 -13.57
N ASP A 121 -9.14 0.16 -13.13
CA ASP A 121 -8.61 0.51 -11.81
C ASP A 121 -9.40 -0.19 -10.68
N LYS A 122 -10.70 -0.45 -10.90
CA LYS A 122 -11.53 -1.21 -9.97
C LYS A 122 -11.05 -2.66 -9.82
N GLU A 123 -10.69 -3.32 -10.90
CA GLU A 123 -10.13 -4.68 -10.86
C GLU A 123 -8.75 -4.68 -10.21
N ILE A 124 -7.87 -3.76 -10.61
CA ILE A 124 -6.52 -3.64 -10.05
C ILE A 124 -6.55 -3.38 -8.55
N ASN A 125 -7.49 -2.56 -8.07
CA ASN A 125 -7.64 -2.26 -6.64
C ASN A 125 -8.16 -3.43 -5.80
N LYS A 126 -8.66 -4.51 -6.41
CA LYS A 126 -9.01 -5.75 -5.71
C LYS A 126 -7.82 -6.67 -5.46
N LEU A 127 -6.70 -6.44 -6.14
CA LEU A 127 -5.48 -7.22 -5.91
C LEU A 127 -4.86 -6.84 -4.57
N ILE A 128 -4.53 -7.86 -3.78
CA ILE A 128 -3.65 -7.72 -2.62
C ILE A 128 -2.26 -8.15 -3.08
N ILE A 129 -1.27 -7.26 -3.00
CA ILE A 129 0.08 -7.53 -3.50
C ILE A 129 1.05 -7.47 -2.32
N PHE A 130 1.68 -8.60 -2.03
CA PHE A 130 2.75 -8.72 -1.05
C PHE A 130 4.10 -8.76 -1.78
N ASP A 131 4.85 -7.68 -1.74
CA ASP A 131 6.10 -7.50 -2.48
C ASP A 131 7.36 -7.49 -1.59
N SER A 132 7.23 -8.05 -0.37
CA SER A 132 8.31 -8.18 0.60
C SER A 132 9.39 -9.18 0.16
N GLY A 133 9.02 -10.12 -0.72
CA GLY A 133 9.85 -11.24 -1.16
C GLY A 133 9.95 -12.41 -0.17
N ARG A 134 9.29 -12.32 0.99
CA ARG A 134 9.27 -13.37 2.04
C ARG A 134 7.94 -14.11 2.03
N LYS A 135 7.79 -15.05 1.10
CA LYS A 135 6.51 -15.68 0.77
C LYS A 135 5.81 -16.36 1.95
N PHE A 136 6.55 -17.12 2.75
CA PHE A 136 5.99 -17.74 3.95
C PHE A 136 5.41 -16.68 4.88
N ALA A 137 6.20 -15.66 5.23
CA ALA A 137 5.78 -14.62 6.17
C ALA A 137 4.59 -13.79 5.65
N ASP A 138 4.54 -13.51 4.34
CA ASP A 138 3.44 -12.76 3.74
C ASP A 138 2.12 -13.54 3.80
N VAL A 139 2.15 -14.84 3.49
CA VAL A 139 0.97 -15.72 3.56
C VAL A 139 0.54 -15.96 5.01
N ASP A 140 1.50 -16.25 5.89
CA ASP A 140 1.30 -16.51 7.32
C ASP A 140 0.61 -15.30 7.99
N PHE A 141 1.16 -14.10 7.77
CA PHE A 141 0.61 -12.86 8.27
C PHE A 141 -0.81 -12.53 7.75
N GLN A 142 -1.10 -12.89 6.49
CA GLN A 142 -2.44 -12.68 5.93
C GLN A 142 -3.45 -13.60 6.61
N LEU A 143 -3.12 -14.88 6.74
CA LEU A 143 -4.02 -15.89 7.29
C LEU A 143 -4.28 -15.67 8.78
N ASP A 144 -3.29 -15.23 9.55
CA ASP A 144 -3.44 -14.83 10.95
C ASP A 144 -4.50 -13.74 11.16
N ARG A 145 -4.68 -12.86 10.16
CA ARG A 145 -5.65 -11.76 10.20
C ARG A 145 -7.01 -12.13 9.66
N GLN A 146 -7.15 -13.32 9.10
CA GLN A 146 -8.44 -13.79 8.63
C GLN A 146 -9.33 -14.15 9.81
N LYS A 147 -10.49 -13.49 9.88
CA LYS A 147 -11.51 -13.79 10.88
C LYS A 147 -12.21 -15.12 10.61
N ASN A 148 -12.36 -15.47 9.32
CA ASN A 148 -13.08 -16.64 8.87
C ASN A 148 -12.16 -17.50 8.00
N LYS A 149 -12.18 -18.81 8.23
CA LYS A 149 -11.46 -19.78 7.40
C LYS A 149 -12.07 -19.81 5.99
N ALA A 150 -11.23 -19.84 4.96
CA ALA A 150 -11.70 -20.03 3.59
C ALA A 150 -12.08 -21.50 3.34
N ASN A 151 -12.99 -21.71 2.39
CA ASN A 151 -13.41 -23.05 1.98
C ASN A 151 -12.38 -23.68 1.03
N ARG A 152 -11.65 -22.84 0.28
CA ARG A 152 -10.61 -23.29 -0.64
C ARG A 152 -9.45 -22.30 -0.74
N ILE A 153 -8.23 -22.84 -0.75
CA ILE A 153 -7.01 -22.08 -1.01
C ILE A 153 -6.34 -22.61 -2.27
N TYR A 154 -6.06 -21.72 -3.21
CA TYR A 154 -5.22 -21.99 -4.37
C TYR A 154 -3.81 -21.46 -4.11
N ILE A 155 -2.79 -22.23 -4.48
CA ILE A 155 -1.37 -21.84 -4.37
C ILE A 155 -0.71 -22.11 -5.70
N LEU A 156 -0.24 -21.07 -6.39
CA LEU A 156 0.37 -21.16 -7.72
C LEU A 156 1.76 -20.52 -7.71
N ASP A 157 2.79 -21.27 -8.10
CA ASP A 157 4.16 -20.76 -8.15
C ASP A 157 5.01 -21.63 -9.07
N ASP A 158 5.89 -21.03 -9.87
CA ASP A 158 6.81 -21.75 -10.74
C ASP A 158 8.08 -22.21 -10.02
N SER A 159 8.46 -21.50 -8.97
CA SER A 159 9.59 -21.82 -8.10
C SER A 159 9.16 -22.84 -7.06
N GLU A 160 9.82 -24.01 -7.06
CA GLU A 160 9.52 -25.07 -6.09
C GLU A 160 9.73 -24.64 -4.65
N ALA A 161 10.81 -23.90 -4.39
CA ALA A 161 11.12 -23.39 -3.05
C ALA A 161 10.04 -22.40 -2.59
N ASP A 162 9.67 -21.45 -3.44
CA ASP A 162 8.67 -20.43 -3.10
C ASP A 162 7.25 -21.04 -2.97
N TYR A 163 6.91 -22.02 -3.81
CA TYR A 163 5.70 -22.85 -3.67
C TYR A 163 5.62 -23.54 -2.29
N ILE A 164 6.70 -24.22 -1.89
CA ILE A 164 6.77 -24.94 -0.61
C ILE A 164 6.62 -23.98 0.56
N GLU A 165 7.22 -22.78 0.49
CA GLU A 165 7.10 -21.77 1.54
C GLU A 165 5.64 -21.29 1.71
N MET A 166 4.92 -21.01 0.62
CA MET A 166 3.50 -20.66 0.69
C MET A 166 2.64 -21.83 1.18
N LEU A 167 2.91 -23.04 0.70
CA LEU A 167 2.20 -24.25 1.14
C LEU A 167 2.40 -24.52 2.62
N ARG A 168 3.61 -24.31 3.15
CA ARG A 168 3.92 -24.46 4.57
C ARG A 168 3.12 -23.46 5.41
N ALA A 169 3.07 -22.20 5.02
CA ALA A 169 2.29 -21.17 5.73
C ALA A 169 0.79 -21.53 5.78
N VAL A 170 0.23 -21.99 4.65
CA VAL A 170 -1.16 -22.44 4.58
C VAL A 170 -1.42 -23.66 5.48
N LYS A 171 -0.53 -24.66 5.48
CA LYS A 171 -0.65 -25.84 6.34
C LYS A 171 -0.54 -25.50 7.83
N ASN A 172 0.30 -24.54 8.20
CA ASN A 172 0.43 -24.06 9.59
C ASN A 172 -0.88 -23.48 10.14
N HIS A 173 -1.78 -23.02 9.26
CA HIS A 173 -3.10 -22.51 9.60
C HIS A 173 -4.21 -23.58 9.57
N GLY A 174 -3.85 -24.86 9.59
CA GLY A 174 -4.80 -25.97 9.72
C GLY A 174 -5.64 -26.26 8.48
N TYR A 175 -5.21 -25.80 7.30
CA TYR A 175 -5.82 -26.19 6.03
C TYR A 175 -5.36 -27.60 5.63
N ASN A 176 -6.32 -28.47 5.32
CA ASN A 176 -6.05 -29.85 4.91
C ASN A 176 -5.93 -29.99 3.39
N GLU A 177 -5.52 -31.17 2.91
CA GLU A 177 -5.30 -31.43 1.48
C GLU A 177 -6.55 -31.26 0.62
N LYS A 178 -7.75 -31.46 1.16
CA LYS A 178 -9.01 -31.26 0.42
C LYS A 178 -9.35 -29.79 0.24
N GLU A 179 -8.91 -28.94 1.17
CA GLU A 179 -9.10 -27.48 1.14
C GLU A 179 -8.04 -26.77 0.28
N ILE A 180 -6.89 -27.41 0.02
CA ILE A 180 -5.78 -26.82 -0.73
C ILE A 180 -5.78 -27.33 -2.19
N ARG A 181 -5.55 -26.42 -3.14
CA ARG A 181 -5.25 -26.73 -4.53
C ARG A 181 -3.93 -26.06 -4.91
N GLY A 182 -2.86 -26.84 -4.83
CA GLY A 182 -1.51 -26.38 -5.13
C GLY A 182 -1.06 -26.76 -6.53
N TYR A 183 -0.51 -25.80 -7.27
CA TYR A 183 -0.04 -25.96 -8.63
C TYR A 183 1.38 -25.40 -8.75
N LYS A 184 2.37 -26.31 -8.74
CA LYS A 184 3.75 -26.01 -9.11
C LYS A 184 3.95 -26.39 -10.56
N LYS A 185 4.12 -25.41 -11.46
CA LYS A 185 4.26 -25.62 -12.91
C LYS A 185 5.37 -24.75 -13.47
N ASN A 186 6.03 -25.14 -14.55
CA ASN A 186 7.00 -24.25 -15.18
C ASN A 186 6.26 -23.07 -15.86
N PRO A 187 6.97 -21.97 -16.15
CA PRO A 187 6.35 -20.83 -16.84
C PRO A 187 5.70 -21.22 -18.16
N GLY A 188 4.52 -20.66 -18.41
CA GLY A 188 3.68 -20.99 -19.58
C GLY A 188 2.92 -22.32 -19.47
N GLN A 189 3.09 -23.12 -18.41
CA GLN A 189 2.42 -24.41 -18.23
C GLN A 189 1.24 -24.38 -17.23
N PHE A 190 0.85 -23.19 -16.77
CA PHE A 190 -0.30 -23.03 -15.90
C PHE A 190 -1.61 -23.11 -16.69
N GLU A 191 -2.51 -23.98 -16.26
CA GLU A 191 -3.78 -24.28 -16.92
C GLU A 191 -4.88 -23.34 -16.45
N TRP A 192 -4.68 -22.02 -16.63
CA TRP A 192 -5.55 -20.97 -16.11
C TRP A 192 -7.05 -21.17 -16.40
N LEU A 193 -7.40 -21.66 -17.59
CA LEU A 193 -8.80 -21.93 -17.95
C LEU A 193 -9.39 -23.15 -17.21
N GLN A 194 -8.56 -24.15 -16.87
CA GLN A 194 -9.01 -25.26 -16.03
C GLN A 194 -9.26 -24.76 -14.60
N TYR A 195 -8.35 -23.95 -14.04
CA TYR A 195 -8.52 -23.38 -12.71
C TYR A 195 -9.77 -22.51 -12.63
N LEU A 196 -10.06 -21.75 -13.69
CA LEU A 196 -11.31 -20.99 -13.80
C LEU A 196 -12.54 -21.88 -13.75
N ARG A 197 -12.54 -23.01 -14.49
CA ARG A 197 -13.64 -23.97 -14.49
C ARG A 197 -13.86 -24.57 -13.10
N ASP A 198 -12.78 -25.01 -12.45
CA ASP A 198 -12.84 -25.62 -11.11
C ASP A 198 -13.41 -24.64 -10.07
N ILE A 199 -12.99 -23.37 -10.13
CA ILE A 199 -13.52 -22.31 -9.27
C ILE A 199 -15.01 -22.08 -9.57
N LYS A 200 -15.38 -21.98 -10.84
CA LYS A 200 -16.77 -21.80 -11.28
C LYS A 200 -17.67 -23.00 -10.98
N GLU A 201 -17.14 -24.18 -10.67
CA GLU A 201 -17.94 -25.34 -10.27
C GLU A 201 -18.35 -25.28 -8.80
N ILE A 202 -17.47 -24.76 -7.93
CA ILE A 202 -17.72 -24.69 -6.49
C ILE A 202 -18.39 -23.38 -6.05
N THR A 203 -18.23 -22.30 -6.81
CA THR A 203 -18.84 -21.00 -6.50
C THR A 203 -20.39 -20.97 -6.61
N PRO A 204 -21.04 -21.63 -7.60
CA PRO A 204 -22.50 -21.64 -7.76
C PRO A 204 -23.25 -22.25 -6.56
N CYS A 205 -22.61 -23.15 -5.82
CA CYS A 205 -23.21 -23.80 -4.66
C CYS A 205 -23.43 -22.87 -3.46
N PHE A 206 -22.84 -21.66 -3.43
CA PHE A 206 -22.91 -20.77 -2.27
C PHE A 206 -23.92 -19.62 -2.41
N VAL A 207 -24.44 -19.35 -3.62
CA VAL A 207 -25.44 -18.29 -3.86
C VAL A 207 -26.86 -18.68 -3.42
N ASN A 208 -27.11 -19.98 -3.14
CA ASN A 208 -28.45 -20.49 -2.80
C ASN A 208 -28.75 -20.61 -1.30
N HIS A 209 -27.89 -20.11 -0.39
CA HIS A 209 -28.12 -20.25 1.06
C HIS A 209 -28.65 -19.01 1.80
N GLU A 210 -29.01 -17.93 1.10
CA GLU A 210 -29.67 -16.74 1.69
C GLU A 210 -31.07 -16.45 1.13
N LYS A 211 -31.76 -17.45 0.55
CA LYS A 211 -33.14 -17.31 0.07
C LYS A 211 -34.15 -18.15 0.82
N THR A 212 -34.17 -18.06 2.15
CA THR A 212 -35.37 -18.39 2.94
C THR A 212 -35.26 -17.80 4.35
N VAL A 213 -35.61 -16.53 4.53
CA VAL A 213 -36.52 -16.07 5.60
C VAL A 213 -37.14 -14.74 5.18
N GLY A 214 -38.46 -14.77 4.93
CA GLY A 214 -39.41 -13.74 5.35
C GLY A 214 -39.21 -12.31 4.86
N MET A 215 -39.89 -11.98 3.76
CA MET A 215 -40.39 -10.64 3.48
C MET A 215 -41.34 -10.23 4.62
N GLY A 216 -40.84 -9.41 5.54
CA GLY A 216 -41.62 -8.71 6.56
C GLY A 216 -41.36 -7.23 6.40
N ASP A 217 -42.33 -6.56 5.77
CA ASP A 217 -42.42 -5.11 5.62
C ASP A 217 -42.41 -4.43 7.00
N VAL A 218 -41.32 -3.73 7.34
CA VAL A 218 -41.32 -2.65 8.34
C VAL A 218 -40.39 -1.56 7.84
N THR A 219 -41.01 -0.56 7.23
CA THR A 219 -40.49 0.80 7.16
C THR A 219 -40.49 1.36 8.59
N ASP A 220 -39.33 1.70 9.17
CA ASP A 220 -39.16 2.90 9.99
C ASP A 220 -37.75 3.10 10.58
N HIS A 221 -37.27 4.32 10.39
CA HIS A 221 -36.35 5.09 11.24
C HIS A 221 -35.04 4.46 11.73
N PHE A 222 -34.01 4.49 10.88
CA PHE A 222 -32.62 4.51 11.36
C PHE A 222 -32.18 5.93 11.73
N LEU A 223 -32.08 6.18 13.03
CA LEU A 223 -31.22 7.22 13.57
C LEU A 223 -29.75 6.91 13.23
N PRO A 224 -28.89 7.92 13.04
CA PRO A 224 -27.49 7.71 12.73
C PRO A 224 -26.78 7.14 13.97
N ILE A 225 -26.47 5.85 13.92
CA ILE A 225 -25.54 5.23 14.86
C ILE A 225 -24.15 5.77 14.51
N ASN A 226 -23.63 6.67 15.36
CA ASN A 226 -22.22 7.03 15.39
C ASN A 226 -21.39 5.74 15.51
N LYS A 227 -20.84 5.28 14.39
CA LYS A 227 -19.80 4.24 14.40
C LYS A 227 -18.57 4.86 15.08
N PRO A 228 -18.02 4.24 16.14
CA PRO A 228 -16.73 4.65 16.67
C PRO A 228 -15.70 4.52 15.54
N ASN A 229 -14.88 5.54 15.41
CA ASN A 229 -13.91 5.74 14.33
C ASN A 229 -12.71 4.78 14.54
N LEU A 230 -12.94 3.46 14.43
CA LEU A 230 -11.93 2.41 14.69
C LEU A 230 -10.66 2.52 13.83
N SER A 231 -10.68 3.34 12.77
CA SER A 231 -9.54 3.56 11.88
C SER A 231 -8.45 4.44 12.50
N SER A 232 -8.78 5.42 13.36
CA SER A 232 -7.77 6.28 14.00
C SER A 232 -7.07 5.56 15.14
N ASP A 233 -7.82 4.85 15.97
CA ASP A 233 -7.29 4.17 17.16
C ASP A 233 -6.27 3.08 16.78
N TYR A 234 -6.52 2.37 15.67
CA TYR A 234 -5.57 1.39 15.14
C TYR A 234 -4.29 2.04 14.61
N TYR A 235 -4.39 3.19 13.93
CA TYR A 235 -3.22 3.92 13.45
C TYR A 235 -2.38 4.44 14.60
N ILE A 236 -3.02 5.04 15.62
CA ILE A 236 -2.35 5.50 16.84
C ILE A 236 -1.63 4.34 17.53
N LEU A 237 -2.30 3.21 17.73
CA LEU A 237 -1.70 2.04 18.37
C LEU A 237 -0.50 1.50 17.57
N LYS A 238 -0.61 1.45 16.24
CA LYS A 238 0.48 1.03 15.35
C LYS A 238 1.70 1.96 15.47
N MET A 239 1.47 3.27 15.46
CA MET A 239 2.54 4.27 15.59
C MET A 239 3.21 4.17 16.96
N MET A 240 2.44 4.07 18.05
CA MET A 240 2.99 3.85 19.40
C MET A 240 3.89 2.60 19.46
N THR A 241 3.46 1.51 18.81
CA THR A 241 4.19 0.23 18.83
C THR A 241 5.50 0.31 18.06
N ILE A 242 5.51 0.92 16.87
CA ILE A 242 6.73 1.11 16.07
C ILE A 242 7.74 1.96 16.83
N TRP A 243 7.29 3.08 17.39
CA TRP A 243 8.19 3.96 18.14
C TRP A 243 8.68 3.33 19.44
N ALA A 244 7.86 2.54 20.14
CA ALA A 244 8.29 1.77 21.30
C ALA A 244 9.41 0.80 20.95
N ALA A 245 9.30 0.08 19.83
CA ALA A 245 10.33 -0.86 19.37
C ALA A 245 11.64 -0.15 19.02
N ILE A 246 11.57 1.02 18.38
CA ILE A 246 12.74 1.86 18.07
C ILE A 246 13.42 2.31 19.37
N GLY A 247 12.65 2.87 20.31
CA GLY A 247 13.16 3.31 21.60
C GLY A 247 13.79 2.18 22.42
N PHE A 248 13.15 1.01 22.44
CA PHE A 248 13.67 -0.16 23.12
C PHE A 248 15.01 -0.63 22.54
N THR A 249 15.11 -0.67 21.21
CA THR A 249 16.35 -1.07 20.52
C THR A 249 17.49 -0.08 20.79
N ALA A 250 17.21 1.22 20.75
CA ALA A 250 18.19 2.25 21.09
C ALA A 250 18.64 2.13 22.56
N GLY A 251 17.71 1.91 23.49
CA GLY A 251 18.03 1.74 24.91
C GLY A 251 18.85 0.48 25.20
N LEU A 252 18.62 -0.63 24.48
CA LEU A 252 19.49 -1.81 24.56
C LEU A 252 20.91 -1.48 24.10
N GLY A 253 21.07 -0.76 22.98
CA GLY A 253 22.37 -0.32 22.49
C GLY A 253 23.14 0.54 23.49
N ILE A 254 22.45 1.46 24.18
CA ILE A 254 23.04 2.26 25.27
C ILE A 254 23.43 1.36 26.44
N GLY A 255 22.55 0.43 26.84
CA GLY A 255 22.81 -0.52 27.92
C GLY A 255 24.05 -1.38 27.68
N PHE A 256 24.22 -1.90 26.46
CA PHE A 256 25.42 -2.67 26.09
C PHE A 256 26.69 -1.82 26.11
N ASN A 257 26.65 -0.62 25.55
CA ASN A 257 27.80 0.29 25.58
C ASN A 257 28.21 0.69 27.01
N LEU A 258 27.24 0.92 27.91
CA LEU A 258 27.52 1.22 29.32
C LEU A 258 28.10 0.02 30.08
N ALA A 259 27.69 -1.19 29.71
CA ALA A 259 28.27 -2.42 30.26
C ALA A 259 29.71 -2.64 29.79
N GLU A 260 30.00 -2.38 28.50
CA GLU A 260 31.31 -2.57 27.89
C GLU A 260 32.35 -1.53 28.38
N THR A 261 31.92 -0.27 28.54
CA THR A 261 32.80 0.83 29.01
C THR A 261 33.15 0.74 30.50
N GLY A 262 32.60 -0.23 31.24
CA GLY A 262 32.91 -0.43 32.66
C GLY A 262 32.35 0.66 33.57
N ILE A 263 31.52 1.58 33.06
CA ILE A 263 30.86 2.63 33.86
C ILE A 263 29.93 2.02 34.92
N LEU A 264 29.41 0.82 34.65
CA LEU A 264 28.59 0.03 35.58
C LEU A 264 29.38 -0.97 36.44
N SER A 265 30.72 -0.93 36.41
CA SER A 265 31.59 -1.84 37.17
C SER A 265 31.46 -1.73 38.70
N SER A 266 30.88 -0.63 39.19
CA SER A 266 30.58 -0.40 40.62
C SER A 266 29.48 -1.33 41.17
N PHE A 267 28.70 -2.00 40.31
CA PHE A 267 27.76 -3.03 40.71
C PHE A 267 28.49 -4.38 40.82
N ASN A 268 29.05 -4.66 42.00
CA ASN A 268 29.79 -5.88 42.38
C ASN A 268 29.57 -7.13 41.47
N GLY A 269 30.35 -7.23 40.40
CA GLY A 269 30.74 -8.45 39.70
C GLY A 269 29.70 -9.27 38.94
N SER A 270 28.39 -9.01 39.07
CA SER A 270 27.40 -9.81 38.35
C SER A 270 27.07 -9.20 37.00
N ARG A 271 27.41 -9.91 35.90
CA ARG A 271 26.94 -9.59 34.53
C ARG A 271 25.41 -9.43 34.48
N PHE A 272 24.70 -10.07 35.41
CA PHE A 272 23.26 -9.93 35.63
C PHE A 272 22.84 -8.51 36.06
N GLY A 273 23.63 -7.81 36.89
CA GLY A 273 23.33 -6.44 37.30
C GLY A 273 23.38 -5.46 36.12
N ALA A 274 24.40 -5.57 35.27
CA ALA A 274 24.53 -4.74 34.07
C ALA A 274 23.40 -5.01 33.06
N LEU A 275 23.01 -6.28 32.88
CA LEU A 275 21.86 -6.65 32.05
C LEU A 275 20.54 -6.09 32.61
N ALA A 276 20.35 -6.11 33.93
CA ALA A 276 19.15 -5.57 34.57
C ALA A 276 19.05 -4.04 34.36
N VAL A 277 20.16 -3.31 34.51
CA VAL A 277 20.20 -1.86 34.23
C VAL A 277 19.96 -1.58 32.75
N GLY A 278 20.57 -2.35 31.84
CA GLY A 278 20.33 -2.22 30.41
C GLY A 278 18.88 -2.47 30.00
N ALA A 279 18.24 -3.48 30.60
CA ALA A 279 16.82 -3.76 30.38
C ALA A 279 15.92 -2.62 30.89
N LEU A 280 16.22 -2.04 32.06
CA LEU A 280 15.50 -0.88 32.60
C LEU A 280 15.61 0.34 31.67
N ILE A 281 16.80 0.61 31.14
CA ILE A 281 17.02 1.68 30.17
C ILE A 281 16.22 1.42 28.89
N ALA A 282 16.26 0.19 28.36
CA ALA A 282 15.50 -0.19 27.18
C ALA A 282 13.98 -0.02 27.34
N VAL A 283 13.43 -0.45 28.49
CA VAL A 283 12.01 -0.24 28.81
C VAL A 283 11.68 1.25 28.90
N GLY A 284 12.50 2.03 29.61
CA GLY A 284 12.31 3.48 29.74
C GLY A 284 12.32 4.20 28.39
N CYS A 285 13.30 3.90 27.53
CA CYS A 285 13.38 4.45 26.17
C CYS A 285 12.17 4.02 25.32
N GLY A 286 11.74 2.76 25.40
CA GLY A 286 10.56 2.26 24.69
C GLY A 286 9.29 3.00 25.08
N VAL A 287 9.06 3.22 26.38
CA VAL A 287 7.89 3.97 26.87
C VAL A 287 7.95 5.42 26.39
N LEU A 288 9.08 6.11 26.55
CA LEU A 288 9.23 7.51 26.10
C LEU A 288 9.00 7.66 24.59
N SER A 289 9.59 6.77 23.78
CA SER A 289 9.37 6.80 22.33
C SER A 289 7.92 6.49 21.95
N SER A 290 7.22 5.63 22.69
CA SER A 290 5.80 5.34 22.45
C SER A 290 4.92 6.58 22.61
N VAL A 291 5.23 7.46 23.57
CA VAL A 291 4.53 8.74 23.79
C VAL A 291 4.77 9.68 22.60
N ILE A 292 6.01 9.75 22.11
CA ILE A 292 6.33 10.51 20.89
C ILE A 292 5.53 9.98 19.69
N GLY A 293 5.45 8.66 19.54
CA GLY A 293 4.66 8.02 18.48
C GLY A 293 3.17 8.34 18.57
N PHE A 294 2.63 8.46 19.78
CA PHE A 294 1.26 8.89 20.03
C PHE A 294 1.00 10.34 19.62
N ASP A 295 1.88 11.27 20.02
CA ASP A 295 1.75 12.69 19.67
C ASP A 295 1.84 12.93 18.17
N ILE A 296 2.75 12.21 17.48
CA ILE A 296 2.85 12.24 16.01
C ILE A 296 1.55 11.74 15.38
N ALA A 297 1.00 10.63 15.87
CA ALA A 297 -0.23 10.07 15.32
C ALA A 297 -1.41 11.04 15.48
N LYS A 298 -1.57 11.64 16.66
CA LYS A 298 -2.61 12.66 16.91
C LYS A 298 -2.43 13.95 16.09
N GLY A 299 -1.19 14.39 15.88
CA GLY A 299 -0.89 15.58 15.07
C GLY A 299 -1.20 15.40 13.57
N ILE A 300 -1.24 14.16 13.09
CA ILE A 300 -1.64 13.84 11.71
C ILE A 300 -3.17 13.82 11.60
N ASP A 301 -3.88 13.29 12.60
CA ASP A 301 -5.34 13.27 12.63
C ASP A 301 -5.93 14.69 12.67
N SER A 302 -5.34 15.61 13.46
CA SER A 302 -5.81 17.01 13.52
C SER A 302 -5.65 17.77 12.20
N LYS A 303 -4.60 17.49 11.43
CA LYS A 303 -4.39 18.09 10.09
C LYS A 303 -5.30 17.50 9.01
N SER A 304 -5.69 16.23 9.16
CA SER A 304 -6.62 15.55 8.25
C SER A 304 -8.01 16.19 8.30
N ASP A 305 -8.47 16.52 9.51
CA ASP A 305 -9.77 17.18 9.71
C ASP A 305 -9.76 18.64 9.23
N GLU A 306 -8.66 19.38 9.41
CA GLU A 306 -8.53 20.74 8.88
C GLU A 306 -8.58 20.78 7.34
N ASN A 307 -7.99 19.79 6.67
CA ASN A 307 -8.02 19.66 5.20
C ASN A 307 -9.38 19.17 4.68
N LYS A 308 -10.14 18.39 5.46
CA LYS A 308 -11.54 18.06 5.15
C LYS A 308 -12.43 19.28 5.25
N ILE A 309 -12.24 20.15 6.25
CA ILE A 309 -13.01 21.39 6.38
C ILE A 309 -12.68 22.36 5.23
N LYS A 310 -11.40 22.50 4.84
CA LYS A 310 -11.00 23.32 3.69
C LYS A 310 -11.51 22.78 2.35
N SER A 311 -11.57 21.46 2.15
CA SER A 311 -12.09 20.87 0.91
C SER A 311 -13.63 20.91 0.82
N PHE A 312 -14.35 20.94 1.95
CA PHE A 312 -15.79 21.15 1.97
C PHE A 312 -16.18 22.59 1.60
N ILE A 313 -15.33 23.57 1.92
CA ILE A 313 -15.54 24.99 1.55
C ILE A 313 -15.26 25.25 0.07
N VAL A 314 -14.40 24.45 -0.58
CA VAL A 314 -13.96 24.67 -1.98
C VAL A 314 -14.85 23.95 -3.02
N ARG A 315 -15.79 23.09 -2.61
CA ARG A 315 -16.60 22.27 -3.53
C ARG A 315 -18.12 22.36 -3.35
N GLY A 316 -18.60 23.39 -2.66
CA GLY A 316 -20.01 23.74 -2.57
C GLY A 316 -20.34 24.92 -3.47
N ASP A 317 -21.25 24.69 -4.43
CA ASP A 317 -21.84 25.67 -5.34
C ASP A 317 -22.24 26.95 -4.59
N SER A 318 -21.48 28.01 -4.83
CA SER A 318 -21.72 29.34 -4.27
C SER A 318 -22.46 30.20 -5.29
N TYR A 319 -23.68 29.76 -5.63
CA TYR A 319 -24.67 30.59 -6.31
C TYR A 319 -26.08 30.38 -5.74
N GLU A 320 -26.25 30.14 -4.44
CA GLU A 320 -27.61 30.23 -3.85
C GLU A 320 -27.66 30.50 -2.34
N LEU A 321 -26.65 31.17 -1.77
CA LEU A 321 -26.70 31.62 -0.37
C LEU A 321 -26.14 33.05 -0.18
N MET A 322 -26.53 33.98 -1.07
CA MET A 322 -26.44 35.42 -0.82
C MET A 322 -27.83 36.05 -0.88
N ARG A 323 -28.63 35.74 0.13
CA ARG A 323 -29.76 36.54 0.59
C ARG A 323 -30.03 36.11 2.02
N GLU A 324 -29.86 37.02 2.99
CA GLU A 324 -30.03 36.85 4.44
C GLU A 324 -28.76 36.64 5.30
N PRO A 325 -27.76 37.53 5.20
CA PRO A 325 -27.15 38.04 6.45
C PRO A 325 -27.18 39.56 6.60
N GLU A 326 -27.47 40.32 5.53
CA GLU A 326 -27.41 41.80 5.57
C GLU A 326 -28.55 42.48 6.37
N ARG A 327 -29.59 41.74 6.77
CA ARG A 327 -30.68 42.29 7.59
C ARG A 327 -30.47 42.17 9.10
N ALA A 328 -29.56 41.30 9.54
CA ALA A 328 -29.28 41.11 10.97
C ALA A 328 -28.16 42.06 11.48
N LEU A 329 -27.27 42.52 10.59
CA LEU A 329 -26.14 43.39 10.99
C LEU A 329 -26.47 44.88 10.98
N LYS A 330 -27.51 45.33 10.25
CA LYS A 330 -27.93 46.74 10.19
C LYS A 330 -28.80 47.20 11.38
N ARG A 331 -29.17 46.30 12.30
CA ARG A 331 -30.04 46.63 13.45
C ARG A 331 -29.29 46.89 14.76
N ASN A 332 -27.97 46.69 14.80
CA ASN A 332 -27.17 46.79 16.04
C ASN A 332 -26.09 47.89 16.06
N ILE A 333 -26.08 48.83 15.10
CA ILE A 333 -25.05 49.89 15.03
C ILE A 333 -25.59 51.28 15.46
N HIS A 334 -26.79 51.34 16.06
CA HIS A 334 -27.37 52.60 16.54
C HIS A 334 -27.35 52.84 18.06
N ASN A 335 -26.51 52.15 18.82
CA ASN A 335 -26.20 52.54 20.21
C ASN A 335 -24.68 52.69 20.39
N ALA A 336 -24.28 53.94 20.62
CA ALA A 336 -22.93 54.44 20.87
C ALA A 336 -22.25 53.79 22.11
N SER A 337 -20.93 53.80 22.26
CA SER A 337 -20.20 55.00 22.71
C SER A 337 -18.73 55.08 22.22
N SER A 338 -18.36 56.31 21.88
CA SER A 338 -17.04 56.87 21.59
C SER A 338 -16.00 56.63 22.70
N VAL A 339 -14.75 56.34 22.31
CA VAL A 339 -13.52 56.82 22.97
C VAL A 339 -12.42 57.01 21.90
N ASP A 340 -11.83 58.20 21.91
CA ASP A 340 -10.74 58.70 21.07
C ASP A 340 -9.38 58.02 21.31
N GLY A 341 -8.49 58.04 20.30
CA GLY A 341 -7.05 57.81 20.50
C GLY A 341 -6.23 57.35 19.29
N LEU A 342 -5.92 58.27 18.37
CA LEU A 342 -4.82 58.20 17.37
C LEU A 342 -3.43 58.17 18.07
N PRO A 343 -2.27 57.87 17.40
CA PRO A 343 -1.98 58.16 15.99
C PRO A 343 -1.21 57.13 15.13
N VAL A 344 -1.51 57.23 13.82
CA VAL A 344 -0.69 57.19 12.60
C VAL A 344 0.83 56.94 12.73
N SER A 345 1.33 56.03 11.89
CA SER A 345 2.66 56.13 11.27
C SER A 345 2.67 55.52 9.86
N ASP A 346 2.63 56.41 8.85
CA ASP A 346 3.04 56.13 7.47
C ASP A 346 4.55 55.90 7.37
N LYS A 347 4.98 55.04 6.45
CA LYS A 347 6.07 55.34 5.50
C LYS A 347 6.26 54.27 4.42
N ASN A 348 6.05 54.71 3.19
CA ASN A 348 6.56 54.17 1.95
C ASN A 348 8.09 53.95 2.00
N ASN A 349 8.60 52.97 1.24
CA ASN A 349 9.65 53.27 0.25
C ASN A 349 9.87 52.17 -0.79
N VAL A 350 9.82 52.64 -2.04
CA VAL A 350 10.29 52.05 -3.29
C VAL A 350 11.80 52.22 -3.38
N VAL A 351 12.57 51.19 -3.77
CA VAL A 351 13.81 51.36 -4.58
C VAL A 351 14.01 50.16 -5.51
N ARG A 352 14.42 50.51 -6.73
CA ARG A 352 14.69 49.75 -7.95
C ARG A 352 16.22 49.73 -8.17
N HIS A 353 16.81 48.62 -8.62
CA HIS A 353 18.10 48.48 -9.35
C HIS A 353 18.21 46.97 -9.70
N GLN A 354 18.29 46.45 -10.94
CA GLN A 354 19.08 46.75 -12.16
C GLN A 354 20.60 46.65 -11.97
N ASP A 355 21.19 45.49 -12.31
CA ASP A 355 22.17 45.27 -13.41
C ASP A 355 22.86 43.88 -13.25
N LYS A 356 22.81 43.00 -14.27
CA LYS A 356 23.77 42.79 -15.37
C LYS A 356 25.18 42.35 -14.96
N THR A 357 25.53 41.10 -15.31
CA THR A 357 26.82 40.63 -15.91
C THR A 357 26.80 39.09 -15.93
N GLU A 358 27.60 38.36 -16.71
CA GLU A 358 27.99 38.38 -18.13
C GLU A 358 28.59 36.98 -18.40
N LEU A 359 28.54 36.54 -19.66
CA LEU A 359 29.12 35.29 -20.15
C LEU A 359 30.62 35.19 -19.87
N LEU A 360 31.11 33.98 -19.63
CA LEU A 360 32.46 33.57 -20.04
C LEU A 360 32.45 32.15 -20.62
N SER A 361 32.50 32.11 -21.95
CA SER A 361 32.93 30.98 -22.76
C SER A 361 34.43 30.71 -22.57
N LYS A 362 34.84 29.44 -22.48
CA LYS A 362 36.19 29.02 -22.90
C LYS A 362 36.13 27.66 -23.62
N THR A 363 36.63 27.68 -24.84
CA THR A 363 36.92 26.56 -25.74
C THR A 363 38.43 26.32 -25.80
N CYS A 364 38.79 25.06 -26.14
CA CYS A 364 40.08 24.55 -26.64
C CYS A 364 41.25 24.54 -25.64
N THR A 365 42.13 23.54 -25.62
CA THR A 365 42.63 22.61 -26.67
C THR A 365 42.32 21.15 -26.47
#